data_AF-A0A967GUC5-F1
#
_entry.id   AF-A0A967GUC5-F1
#
_cell.length_a   1.000
_cell.length_b   1.000
_cell.length_c   1.000
_cell.angle_alpha   90.00
_cell.angle_beta   90.00
_cell.angle_gamma   90.00
#
_symmetry.space_group_name_H-M   'P 1'
#
loop_
_entity.id
_entity.type
_entity.pdbx_description
1 polymer ?
#
loop_
_entity_poly.entity_id
_entity_poly.type
_entity_poly.pdbx_seq_one_letter_code
_entity_poly.pdbx_strand_id
1 'polypeptide(L)' 'LREMGRVVRRNGHVLVLDFSLPRGLLRKPYGWYLNKVLPKLAGMITGERDAYDYLAGSIERFPSGESML' A
#
# COMPACT_ATOMS: atom_id res chain seq x y z
N LEU A 1 10.68 -9.34 5.69
CA LEU A 1 10.14 -10.54 6.37
C LEU A 1 11.16 -11.31 7.21
N ARG A 2 12.42 -11.47 6.77
CA ARG A 2 13.46 -12.24 7.51
C ARG A 2 13.59 -11.84 8.99
N GLU A 3 13.63 -10.55 9.29
CA GLU A 3 13.72 -10.07 10.68
C GLU A 3 12.47 -10.38 11.52
N MET A 4 11.28 -10.32 10.92
CA MET A 4 10.05 -10.73 11.61
C MET A 4 10.08 -12.24 11.89
N GLY A 5 10.55 -13.05 10.93
CA GLY A 5 10.70 -14.50 11.10
C GLY A 5 11.74 -14.89 12.17
N ARG A 6 12.84 -14.12 12.31
CA ARG A 6 13.90 -14.38 13.29
C ARG A 6 13.41 -14.41 14.73
N VAL A 7 12.41 -13.58 15.06
CA VAL A 7 11.89 -13.42 16.43
C VAL A 7 10.64 -14.25 16.71
N VAL A 8 10.09 -14.91 15.70
CA VAL A 8 8.89 -15.75 15.83
C VAL A 8 9.29 -17.12 16.37
N ARG A 9 8.59 -17.60 17.39
CA ARG A 9 8.75 -18.95 17.94
C ARG A 9 8.54 -20.02 16.86
N ARG A 10 9.11 -21.21 17.05
CA ARG A 10 8.87 -22.36 16.17
C ARG A 10 7.37 -22.60 16.01
N ASN A 11 6.91 -22.79 14.77
CA ASN A 11 5.50 -22.91 14.38
C ASN A 11 4.63 -21.66 14.66
N GLY A 12 5.23 -20.49 14.93
CA GLY A 12 4.51 -19.23 14.99
C GLY A 12 4.19 -18.67 13.60
N HIS A 13 3.24 -17.75 13.53
CA HIS A 13 2.79 -17.13 12.28
C HIS A 13 3.19 -15.65 12.23
N VAL A 14 3.55 -15.18 11.03
CA VAL A 14 3.68 -13.76 10.71
C VAL A 14 2.48 -13.38 9.85
N LEU A 15 1.67 -12.45 10.33
CA LEU A 15 0.54 -11.89 9.59
C LEU A 15 0.85 -10.42 9.29
N VAL A 16 0.70 -10.02 8.03
CA VAL A 16 0.90 -8.63 7.60
C VAL A 16 -0.41 -8.12 7.01
N LEU A 17 -0.92 -7.02 7.58
CA LEU A 17 -2.06 -6.28 7.06
C LEU A 17 -1.54 -4.94 6.56
N ASP A 18 -1.45 -4.79 5.25
CA ASP A 18 -1.03 -3.57 4.59
C ASP A 18 -1.85 -3.35 3.31
N PHE A 19 -1.69 -2.20 2.69
CA PHE A 19 -2.37 -1.86 1.45
C PHE A 19 -1.85 -2.70 0.28
N SER A 20 -2.72 -2.92 -0.70
CA SER A 20 -2.36 -3.56 -1.97
C SER A 20 -3.20 -2.98 -3.10
N LEU A 21 -2.74 -3.18 -4.33
CA LEU A 21 -3.51 -2.82 -5.51
C LEU A 21 -4.53 -3.92 -5.84
N PRO A 22 -5.79 -3.58 -6.15
CA PRO A 22 -6.78 -4.56 -6.54
C PRO A 22 -6.37 -5.28 -7.83
N ARG A 23 -6.85 -6.51 -7.98
CA ARG A 23 -6.59 -7.35 -9.17
C ARG A 23 -7.67 -7.15 -10.24
N GLY A 24 -7.32 -7.46 -11.49
CA GLY A 24 -8.26 -7.44 -12.61
C GLY A 24 -8.69 -6.03 -13.04
N LEU A 25 -9.95 -5.92 -13.50
CA LEU A 25 -10.50 -4.70 -14.12
C LEU A 25 -10.49 -3.47 -13.19
N LEU A 26 -10.50 -3.67 -11.88
CA LEU A 26 -10.50 -2.60 -10.89
C LEU A 26 -9.13 -1.94 -10.68
N ARG A 27 -8.05 -2.54 -11.18
CA ARG A 27 -6.69 -2.00 -10.98
C ARG A 27 -6.53 -0.60 -11.57
N LYS A 28 -6.97 -0.41 -12.81
CA LYS A 28 -6.85 0.88 -13.52
C LYS A 28 -7.65 2.02 -12.86
N PRO A 29 -8.96 1.88 -12.60
CA PRO A 29 -9.72 2.95 -11.94
C PRO A 29 -9.21 3.23 -10.52
N TYR A 30 -8.81 2.21 -9.77
CA TYR A 30 -8.21 2.39 -8.45
C TYR A 30 -6.90 3.19 -8.52
N GLY A 31 -6.00 2.85 -9.44
CA GLY A 31 -4.75 3.60 -9.63
C GLY A 31 -4.99 5.05 -10.04
N TRP A 32 -6.00 5.33 -10.87
CA TRP A 32 -6.37 6.71 -11.21
C TRP A 32 -6.88 7.48 -10.00
N TYR A 33 -7.77 6.88 -9.21
CA TYR A 33 -8.25 7.46 -7.96
C TYR A 33 -7.06 7.77 -7.03
N LEU A 34 -6.19 6.79 -6.81
CA LEU A 34 -5.08 6.88 -5.87
C LEU A 34 -4.07 7.95 -6.26
N ASN A 35 -3.72 8.09 -7.53
CA ASN A 35 -2.68 9.02 -8.00
C ASN A 35 -3.19 10.40 -8.39
N LYS A 36 -4.50 10.55 -8.68
CA LYS A 36 -5.03 11.81 -9.24
C LYS A 36 -6.12 12.43 -8.40
N VAL A 37 -6.98 11.63 -7.78
CA VAL A 37 -8.12 12.14 -7.00
C VAL A 37 -7.73 12.34 -5.55
N LEU A 38 -7.16 11.30 -4.92
CA LEU A 38 -6.81 11.32 -3.50
C LEU A 38 -5.87 12.48 -3.15
N PRO A 39 -4.72 12.69 -3.83
CA PRO A 39 -3.78 13.73 -3.40
C PRO A 39 -4.36 15.13 -3.60
N LYS A 40 -5.12 15.35 -4.68
CA LYS A 40 -5.77 16.64 -4.95
C LYS A 40 -6.84 16.97 -3.90
N LEU A 41 -7.75 16.04 -3.62
CA LEU A 41 -8.81 16.25 -2.63
C LEU A 41 -8.21 16.44 -1.24
N ALA A 42 -7.28 15.57 -0.85
CA ALA A 42 -6.67 15.62 0.46
C ALA A 42 -5.81 16.88 0.64
N GLY A 43 -5.05 17.28 -0.38
CA GLY A 43 -4.30 18.54 -0.39
C GLY A 43 -5.20 19.77 -0.28
N MET A 44 -6.39 19.77 -0.90
CA MET A 44 -7.35 20.87 -0.75
C MET A 44 -7.96 20.96 0.66
N ILE A 45 -8.18 19.82 1.33
CA ILE A 45 -8.80 19.79 2.66
C ILE A 45 -7.77 20.02 3.77
N THR A 46 -6.60 19.40 3.64
CA THR A 46 -5.59 19.33 4.71
C THR A 46 -4.39 20.25 4.49
N GLY A 47 -4.18 20.75 3.27
CA GLY A 47 -2.96 21.47 2.88
C GLY A 47 -1.77 20.56 2.57
N GLU A 48 -1.82 19.27 2.91
CA GLU A 48 -0.67 18.36 2.93
C GLU A 48 -0.62 17.42 1.72
N ARG A 49 -0.57 17.96 0.50
CA ARG A 49 -0.62 17.13 -0.72
C ARG A 49 0.50 16.09 -0.77
N ASP A 50 1.72 16.49 -0.42
CA ASP A 50 2.92 15.66 -0.57
C ASP A 50 2.86 14.38 0.29
N ALA A 51 2.18 14.43 1.44
CA ALA A 51 1.95 13.26 2.28
C ALA A 51 1.07 12.22 1.58
N TYR A 52 0.06 12.66 0.82
CA TYR A 52 -0.82 11.76 0.07
C TYR A 52 -0.20 11.30 -1.24
N ASP A 53 0.66 12.11 -1.88
CA ASP A 53 1.50 11.66 -3.00
C ASP A 53 2.47 10.55 -2.53
N TYR A 54 3.06 10.70 -1.34
CA TYR A 54 3.88 9.67 -0.72
C TYR A 54 3.08 8.39 -0.42
N LEU A 55 1.88 8.51 0.16
CA LEU A 55 1.00 7.38 0.45
C LEU A 55 0.60 6.64 -0.82
N ALA A 56 0.20 7.36 -1.87
CA ALA A 56 -0.13 6.74 -3.16
C ALA A 56 1.08 5.95 -3.71
N GLY A 57 2.26 6.56 -3.70
CA GLY A 57 3.48 5.91 -4.16
C GLY A 57 3.93 4.73 -3.30
N SER A 58 3.70 4.76 -1.98
CA SER A 58 4.06 3.64 -1.10
C SER A 58 3.20 2.42 -1.36
N ILE A 59 1.89 2.61 -1.55
CA ILE A 59 0.93 1.55 -1.89
C ILE A 59 1.27 0.89 -3.23
N GLU A 60 1.69 1.67 -4.23
CA GLU A 60 2.07 1.13 -5.54
C GLU A 60 3.37 0.33 -5.54
N ARG A 61 4.34 0.73 -4.71
CA ARG A 61 5.64 0.04 -4.59
C ARG A 61 5.60 -1.15 -3.64
N PHE A 62 4.60 -1.23 -2.77
CA PHE A 62 4.51 -2.30 -1.80
C PHE A 62 4.26 -3.66 -2.48
N PRO A 63 5.05 -4.71 -2.14
CA PRO A 63 4.84 -6.03 -2.71
C PRO A 63 3.50 -6.61 -2.29
N SER A 64 2.84 -7.34 -3.20
CA SER A 64 1.55 -7.99 -2.94
C SER A 64 1.50 -9.41 -3.51
N GLY A 65 0.71 -10.27 -2.87
CA GLY A 65 0.56 -11.67 -3.30
C GLY A 65 1.89 -12.43 -3.24
N GLU A 66 2.24 -13.13 -4.32
CA GLU A 66 3.46 -13.95 -4.39
C GLU A 66 4.74 -13.12 -4.25
N SER A 67 4.74 -11.85 -4.66
CA SER A 67 5.93 -10.98 -4.49
C SER A 67 6.24 -10.65 -3.03
N MET A 68 5.32 -10.95 -2.11
CA MET A 68 5.50 -10.74 -0.68
C MET A 68 6.12 -11.96 0.02
N LEU A 69 6.11 -13.14 -0.61
CA LEU A 69 6.68 -14.38 -0.07
C LEU A 69 8.18 -14.49 -0.37
#